data_AF-A0A9P9E7M4-F1
#
_entry.id   AF-A0A9P9E7M4-F1
#
_cell.length_a   1.000
_cell.length_b   1.000
_cell.length_c   1.000
_cell.angle_alpha   90.00
_cell.angle_beta   90.00
_cell.angle_gamma   90.00
#
_symmetry.space_group_name_H-M   'P 1'
#
loop_
_entity.id
_entity.type
_entity.pdbx_description
1 polymer ?
#
loop_
_entity_poly.entity_id
_entity_poly.type
_entity_poly.pdbx_seq_one_letter_code
_entity_poly.pdbx_strand_id
1 'polypeptide(L)'
;MYVANKPSSWNYLSQNKGNEAMTYLTYLIDHYDDLPEVMVFMHGHRTAWHNNALIRRSSSLTVNKLRPEAVIQNGFVNLACDKVLQRTIKPVAGALGPSVLDLT
;
A
#
# COMPACT_ATOMS: atom_id res chain seq x y z
N MET A 1 10.18 -9.06 2.16
CA MET A 1 9.11 -9.50 1.24
C MET A 1 8.30 -10.60 1.92
N TYR A 2 7.09 -10.29 2.37
CA TYR A 2 6.19 -11.25 3.01
C TYR A 2 5.31 -11.96 1.96
N VAL A 3 4.89 -13.21 2.23
CA VAL A 3 4.08 -14.02 1.31
C VAL A 3 2.89 -14.63 2.05
N ALA A 4 1.69 -14.22 1.66
CA ALA A 4 0.45 -14.87 2.07
C ALA A 4 0.42 -16.31 1.51
N ASN A 5 0.48 -17.32 2.38
CA ASN A 5 0.36 -18.76 2.07
C ASN A 5 1.64 -19.52 1.66
N LYS A 6 2.77 -19.29 2.33
CA LYS A 6 3.94 -20.18 2.23
C LYS A 6 4.44 -20.64 3.61
N PRO A 7 4.02 -21.83 4.10
CA PRO A 7 4.28 -22.27 5.48
C PRO A 7 5.73 -22.65 5.84
N SER A 8 6.73 -22.15 5.11
CA SER A 8 8.15 -22.46 5.36
C SER A 8 9.14 -21.41 4.83
N SER A 9 8.69 -20.19 4.49
CA SER A 9 9.62 -19.10 4.14
C SER A 9 10.13 -18.38 5.38
N TRP A 10 11.37 -17.88 5.36
CA TRP A 10 11.94 -17.01 6.40
C TRP A 10 11.02 -15.84 6.79
N ASN A 11 10.22 -15.32 5.84
CA ASN A 11 9.22 -14.27 6.07
C ASN A 11 7.82 -14.87 6.31
N TYR A 12 7.73 -15.81 7.26
CA TYR A 12 6.50 -16.53 7.59
C TYR A 12 5.50 -15.64 8.34
N LEU A 13 4.24 -15.64 7.90
CA LEU A 13 3.14 -15.02 8.63
C LEU A 13 2.61 -16.01 9.68
N SER A 14 2.65 -15.64 10.96
CA SER A 14 2.22 -16.48 12.09
C SER A 14 0.77 -17.00 11.94
N GLN A 15 -0.11 -16.18 11.35
CA GLN A 15 -1.43 -16.59 10.89
C GLN A 15 -1.90 -15.67 9.75
N ASN A 16 -2.15 -16.21 8.56
CA ASN A 16 -2.70 -15.42 7.45
C ASN A 16 -4.23 -15.24 7.60
N LYS A 17 -4.65 -14.28 8.43
CA LYS A 17 -6.05 -13.82 8.56
C LYS A 17 -6.30 -12.54 7.75
N GLY A 18 -6.80 -12.65 6.54
CA GLY A 18 -7.10 -11.48 5.68
C GLY A 18 -6.19 -11.32 4.45
N ASN A 19 -5.46 -12.38 4.07
CA ASN A 19 -4.65 -12.45 2.84
C ASN A 19 -3.59 -11.34 2.75
N GLU A 20 -3.67 -10.41 1.80
CA GLU A 20 -2.67 -9.34 1.70
C GLU A 20 -2.68 -8.40 2.90
N ALA A 21 -3.81 -8.25 3.59
CA ALA A 21 -3.89 -7.35 4.74
C ALA A 21 -2.89 -7.74 5.85
N MET A 22 -2.71 -9.04 6.11
CA MET A 22 -1.71 -9.50 7.08
C MET A 22 -0.28 -9.27 6.60
N THR A 23 -0.04 -9.39 5.31
CA THR A 23 1.29 -9.16 4.74
C THR A 23 1.74 -7.72 4.99
N TYR A 24 0.83 -6.75 4.82
CA TYR A 24 1.13 -5.33 5.07
C TYR A 24 1.21 -5.02 6.56
N LEU A 25 0.28 -5.54 7.36
CA LEU A 25 0.27 -5.32 8.81
C LEU A 25 1.51 -5.89 9.50
N THR A 26 1.94 -7.09 9.12
CA THR A 26 3.17 -7.69 9.68
C THR A 26 4.40 -6.88 9.30
N TYR A 27 4.52 -6.38 8.07
CA TYR A 27 5.62 -5.48 7.70
C TYR A 27 5.67 -4.24 8.62
N LEU A 28 4.52 -3.60 8.83
CA LEU A 28 4.41 -2.41 9.68
C LEU A 28 4.78 -2.69 11.14
N ILE A 29 4.37 -3.84 11.68
CA ILE A 29 4.70 -4.23 13.06
C ILE A 29 6.20 -4.51 13.19
N ASP A 30 6.77 -5.30 12.27
CA ASP A 30 8.16 -5.75 12.36
C ASP A 30 9.18 -4.61 12.15
N HIS A 31 8.77 -3.51 11.52
CA HIS A 31 9.64 -2.39 11.15
C HIS A 31 9.18 -1.07 11.77
N TYR A 32 8.30 -1.08 12.77
CA TYR A 32 7.64 0.13 13.30
C TYR A 32 8.63 1.26 13.66
N ASP A 33 9.76 0.90 14.26
CA ASP A 33 10.79 1.84 14.68
C ASP A 33 11.71 2.33 13.53
N ASP A 34 11.65 1.70 12.36
CA ASP A 34 12.51 1.97 11.19
C ASP A 34 11.71 1.93 9.87
N LEU A 35 10.53 2.56 9.86
CA LEU A 35 9.71 2.67 8.66
C LEU A 35 10.32 3.70 7.69
N PRO A 36 10.39 3.39 6.39
CA PRO A 36 10.82 4.37 5.40
C PRO A 36 9.78 5.48 5.28
N GLU A 37 10.25 6.68 4.90
CA GLU A 37 9.40 7.87 4.72
C GLU A 37 8.22 7.63 3.75
N VAL A 38 8.42 6.80 2.73
CA VAL A 38 7.39 6.39 1.77
C VAL A 38 7.38 4.88 1.61
N MET A 39 6.20 4.28 1.83
CA MET A 39 5.94 2.86 1.65
C MET A 39 4.94 2.64 0.52
N VAL A 40 5.10 1.53 -0.22
CA VAL A 40 4.20 1.14 -1.30
C VAL A 40 3.66 -0.26 -1.03
N PHE A 41 2.35 -0.36 -0.80
CA PHE A 41 1.65 -1.63 -0.62
C PHE A 41 0.89 -2.00 -1.89
N MET A 42 1.27 -3.12 -2.50
CA MET A 42 0.62 -3.62 -3.71
C MET A 42 0.78 -5.13 -3.88
N HIS A 43 -0.11 -5.76 -4.65
CA HIS A 43 0.06 -7.16 -5.04
C HIS A 43 1.24 -7.32 -6.01
N GLY A 44 2.02 -8.39 -5.81
CA GLY A 44 3.24 -8.66 -6.58
C GLY A 44 3.02 -9.12 -8.04
N HIS A 45 1.81 -9.07 -8.58
CA HIS A 45 1.57 -9.40 -9.99
C HIS A 45 2.20 -8.33 -10.91
N ARG A 46 2.88 -8.74 -11.99
CA ARG A 46 3.44 -7.80 -12.98
C ARG A 46 2.36 -6.92 -13.61
N THR A 47 1.20 -7.52 -13.90
CA THR A 47 0.00 -6.88 -14.44
C THR A 47 -1.22 -7.45 -13.74
N ALA A 48 -2.13 -6.58 -13.26
CA ALA A 48 -3.34 -7.02 -12.55
C ALA A 48 -4.56 -6.15 -12.90
N TRP A 49 -5.76 -6.73 -12.88
CA TRP A 49 -7.01 -6.02 -13.19
C TRP A 49 -7.31 -4.86 -12.23
N HIS A 50 -6.75 -4.91 -11.01
CA HIS A 50 -6.89 -3.86 -10.00
C HIS A 50 -5.80 -2.81 -10.01
N ASN A 51 -4.82 -2.89 -10.92
CA ASN A 51 -3.83 -1.84 -11.12
C ASN A 51 -4.38 -0.70 -12.01
N ASN A 52 -3.66 0.42 -12.02
CA ASN A 52 -4.03 1.60 -12.80
C ASN A 52 -4.09 1.33 -14.32
N ALA A 53 -5.27 1.48 -14.90
CA ALA A 53 -5.53 1.21 -16.31
C ALA A 53 -4.78 2.18 -17.25
N LEU A 54 -4.57 3.44 -16.84
CA LEU A 54 -3.88 4.46 -17.65
C LEU A 54 -2.42 4.12 -17.91
N ILE A 55 -1.81 3.31 -17.04
CA ILE A 55 -0.43 2.83 -17.16
C ILE A 55 -0.40 1.32 -17.43
N ARG A 56 -1.33 0.85 -18.27
CA ARG A 56 -1.40 -0.53 -18.77
C ARG A 56 -1.45 -1.58 -17.67
N ARG A 57 -2.01 -1.22 -16.50
CA ARG A 57 -2.12 -2.10 -15.32
C ARG A 57 -0.77 -2.64 -14.83
N SER A 58 0.35 -1.98 -15.18
CA SER A 58 1.70 -2.48 -14.93
C SER A 58 2.24 -2.03 -13.57
N SER A 59 2.62 -3.00 -12.73
CA SER A 59 3.13 -2.71 -11.38
C SER A 59 4.46 -1.95 -11.40
N SER A 60 5.37 -2.30 -12.31
CA SER A 60 6.65 -1.60 -12.45
C SER A 60 6.47 -0.17 -12.93
N LEU A 61 5.58 0.09 -13.88
CA LEU A 61 5.30 1.45 -14.33
C LEU A 61 4.64 2.29 -13.22
N THR A 62 3.79 1.68 -12.40
CA THR A 62 3.17 2.35 -11.23
C THR A 62 4.24 2.85 -10.27
N VAL A 63 5.14 1.97 -9.84
CA VAL A 63 6.19 2.33 -8.86
C VAL A 63 7.18 3.33 -9.46
N ASN A 64 7.65 3.10 -10.68
CA ASN A 64 8.64 3.98 -11.33
C ASN A 64 8.12 5.38 -11.66
N LYS A 65 6.80 5.57 -11.71
CA LYS A 65 6.17 6.89 -11.96
C LYS A 65 5.60 7.53 -10.70
N LEU A 66 5.68 6.85 -9.55
CA LEU A 66 5.26 7.42 -8.28
C LEU A 66 6.18 8.61 -7.93
N ARG A 67 5.56 9.73 -7.55
CA ARG A 67 6.26 10.91 -7.07
C ARG A 67 6.22 10.91 -5.54
N PRO A 68 7.33 10.65 -4.84
CA PRO A 68 7.35 10.61 -3.37
C PRO A 68 6.80 11.89 -2.74
N GLU A 69 7.06 13.05 -3.35
CA GLU A 69 6.61 14.35 -2.84
C GLU A 69 5.08 14.45 -2.79
N ALA A 70 4.39 13.81 -3.73
CA ALA A 70 2.92 13.76 -3.72
C ALA A 70 2.41 12.91 -2.56
N VAL A 71 3.14 11.86 -2.16
CA VAL A 71 2.79 11.05 -0.99
C VAL A 71 2.97 11.86 0.28
N ILE A 72 4.13 12.50 0.44
CA ILE A 72 4.47 13.32 1.61
C ILE A 72 3.47 14.47 1.78
N GLN A 73 3.13 15.18 0.70
CA GLN A 73 2.17 16.30 0.75
C GLN A 73 0.73 15.88 1.07
N ASN A 74 0.31 14.67 0.67
CA ASN A 74 -1.07 14.22 0.85
C ASN A 74 -1.25 13.21 2.00
N GLY A 75 -0.17 12.75 2.62
CA GLY A 75 -0.14 11.68 3.63
C GLY A 75 -0.42 10.27 3.08
N PHE A 76 -1.29 10.16 2.07
CA PHE A 76 -1.63 8.91 1.40
C PHE A 76 -2.01 9.17 -0.05
N VAL A 77 -1.61 8.27 -0.96
CA VAL A 77 -2.09 8.26 -2.34
C VAL A 77 -2.53 6.87 -2.76
N ASN A 78 -3.64 6.80 -3.48
CA ASN A 78 -4.07 5.55 -4.11
C ASN A 78 -3.30 5.37 -5.44
N LEU A 79 -2.63 4.23 -5.60
CA LEU A 79 -1.95 3.87 -6.85
C LEU A 79 -2.92 3.65 -8.01
N ALA A 80 -4.17 3.26 -7.72
CA ALA A 80 -5.24 3.17 -8.70
C ALA A 80 -5.88 4.56 -8.90
N CYS A 81 -5.52 5.21 -10.01
CA CYS A 81 -6.17 6.44 -10.47
C CYS A 81 -6.97 6.13 -11.73
N ASP A 82 -8.18 5.60 -11.53
CA ASP A 82 -9.11 5.32 -12.62
C ASP A 82 -10.42 6.08 -12.37
N LYS A 83 -10.56 7.22 -13.04
CA LYS A 83 -11.77 8.06 -12.96
C LYS A 83 -13.01 7.32 -13.47
N VAL A 84 -12.85 6.35 -14.37
CA VAL A 84 -13.95 5.59 -14.96
C VAL A 84 -14.43 4.50 -14.00
N LEU A 85 -13.51 3.85 -13.29
CA LEU A 85 -13.85 2.80 -12.31
C LEU A 85 -14.34 3.34 -10.96
N GLN A 86 -14.30 4.66 -10.73
CA GLN A 86 -14.73 5.34 -9.50
C GLN A 86 -14.12 4.77 -8.20
N ARG A 87 -12.95 4.12 -8.28
CA ARG A 87 -12.26 3.53 -7.12
C ARG A 87 -11.55 4.59 -6.31
N THR A 88 -12.32 5.32 -5.48
CA THR A 88 -11.79 6.39 -4.64
C THR A 88 -11.69 5.92 -3.20
N ILE A 89 -10.51 6.05 -2.61
CA ILE A 89 -10.34 5.94 -1.16
C ILE A 89 -10.54 7.36 -0.62
N LYS A 90 -11.58 7.57 0.17
CA LYS A 90 -11.85 8.84 0.84
C LYS A 90 -11.56 8.65 2.34
N PRO A 91 -11.13 9.70 3.04
CA PRO A 91 -11.14 9.69 4.50
C PRO A 91 -12.52 9.26 5.00
N VAL A 92 -12.56 8.46 6.05
CA VAL A 92 -13.81 8.11 6.70
C VAL A 92 -14.40 9.40 7.28
N ALA A 93 -15.64 9.71 6.90
CA ALA A 93 -16.29 10.94 7.35
C ALA A 93 -16.38 10.95 8.88
N GLY A 94 -15.85 12.00 9.51
CA GLY A 94 -15.80 12.13 10.97
C GLY A 94 -14.66 11.38 11.66
N ALA A 95 -13.81 10.66 10.93
CA ALA A 95 -12.57 10.14 11.50
C ALA A 95 -11.57 11.30 11.63
N LEU A 96 -11.30 11.70 12.88
CA LEU A 96 -10.11 12.47 13.24
C LEU A 96 -8.93 11.50 13.13
N GLY A 97 -8.47 11.23 11.90
CA GLY A 97 -7.16 10.63 11.70
C GLY A 97 -6.11 11.57 12.31
N PRO A 98 -4.99 11.07 12.85
CA PRO A 98 -3.95 11.94 13.35
C PRO A 98 -3.54 12.90 12.22
N SER A 99 -3.64 14.20 12.48
CA SER A 99 -3.06 15.17 11.57
C SER A 99 -1.57 14.86 11.48
N VAL A 100 -0.97 14.99 10.30
CA VAL A 100 0.50 15.00 10.17
C VAL A 100 1.11 16.08 11.10
N LEU A 101 0.31 17.09 11.48
CA LEU A 101 0.67 18.14 12.43
C LEU A 101 0.52 17.77 13.92
N ASP A 102 -0.09 16.61 14.24
CA ASP A 102 -0.26 16.13 15.63
C ASP A 102 0.81 15.09 16.02
N LEU A 103 1.74 14.78 15.11
CA LEU A 103 2.81 13.79 15.29
C LEU A 103 4.19 14.42 15.55
N THR A 104 4.23 15.72 15.89
CA THR A 104 5.42 16.50 16.27
C THR A 104 5.23 17.11 17.65
#